data_AF-A0A1Q3WJ63-F1
#
_entry.id   AF-A0A1Q3WJ63-F1
#
_cell.length_a   1.000
_cell.length_b   1.000
_cell.length_c   1.000
_cell.angle_alpha   90.00
_cell.angle_beta   90.00
_cell.angle_gamma   90.00
#
_symmetry.space_group_name_H-M   'P 1'
#
loop_
_entity.id
_entity.type
_entity.pdbx_description
1 polymer ?
#
loop_
_entity_poly.entity_id
_entity_poly.type
_entity_poly.pdbx_seq_one_letter_code
_entity_poly.pdbx_strand_id
1 'polypeptide(L)'
;MHYTTIYDLWTKPLIDWRSLVLPFGLAVAALVAAYFTRPGSGRTGLLIFSVAAVVVSVGIPAFDLYQLKRHKPVTVEGLIVGYWEKDWVERRDGKNNSYSYEAFQVDSVSFGYYRNVGMAGFHNGETDRVPLHDGMFVRIQYVPERQLDDDRILNRIVKLEISQK
;
A
#
# COMPACT_ATOMS: atom_id res chain seq x y z
N MET A 1 9.89 -23.82 -15.63
CA MET A 1 10.38 -22.44 -15.50
C MET A 1 10.67 -22.17 -14.03
N HIS A 2 11.85 -21.65 -13.71
CA HIS A 2 12.18 -21.26 -12.33
C HIS A 2 11.69 -19.83 -12.10
N TYR A 3 10.80 -19.66 -11.12
CA TYR A 3 10.31 -18.35 -10.70
C TYR A 3 11.09 -17.87 -9.49
N THR A 4 11.44 -16.59 -9.49
CA THR A 4 11.96 -15.88 -8.31
C THR A 4 10.86 -15.02 -7.74
N THR A 5 10.53 -15.22 -6.47
CA THR A 5 9.57 -14.37 -5.76
C THR A 5 10.22 -13.01 -5.49
N ILE A 6 9.65 -11.97 -6.09
CA ILE A 6 10.12 -10.59 -5.93
C ILE A 6 9.35 -9.91 -4.79
N TYR A 7 8.06 -10.22 -4.69
CA TYR A 7 7.21 -9.68 -3.65
C TYR A 7 6.23 -10.74 -3.17
N ASP A 8 6.06 -10.82 -1.86
CA ASP A 8 5.04 -11.64 -1.21
C ASP A 8 4.51 -10.88 0.02
N LEU A 9 3.25 -10.46 -0.06
CA LEU A 9 2.55 -9.74 1.01
C LEU A 9 2.46 -10.59 2.28
N TRP A 10 2.36 -11.92 2.14
CA TRP A 10 2.11 -12.82 3.25
C TRP A 10 3.35 -13.07 4.11
N THR A 11 4.54 -12.90 3.53
CA THR A 11 5.81 -13.02 4.25
C THR A 11 6.32 -11.70 4.80
N LYS A 12 5.78 -10.56 4.34
CA LYS A 12 6.20 -9.24 4.82
C LYS A 12 5.57 -8.92 6.18
N PRO A 13 6.30 -8.23 7.07
CA PRO A 13 5.71 -7.69 8.29
C PRO A 13 4.60 -6.70 7.91
N LEU A 14 3.45 -6.79 8.58
CA LEU A 14 2.27 -5.97 8.32
C LEU A 14 2.58 -4.47 8.30
N ILE A 15 3.51 -4.05 9.16
CA ILE A 15 3.89 -2.64 9.33
C ILE A 15 5.41 -2.57 9.44
N ASP A 16 6.03 -1.68 8.68
CA ASP A 16 7.44 -1.32 8.88
C ASP A 16 7.59 -0.63 10.25
N TRP A 17 8.49 -1.11 11.09
CA TRP A 17 8.73 -0.53 12.40
C TRP A 17 9.10 0.96 12.32
N ARG A 18 9.73 1.40 11.22
CA ARG A 18 10.09 2.80 10.99
C ARG A 18 8.88 3.71 10.85
N SER A 19 7.81 3.22 10.20
CA SER A 19 6.58 4.00 10.04
C SER A 19 5.77 4.09 11.34
N LEU A 20 6.04 3.21 12.30
CA LEU A 20 5.41 3.22 13.62
C LEU A 20 6.05 4.19 14.63
N VAL A 21 7.33 4.55 14.45
CA VAL A 21 8.08 5.35 15.44
C VAL A 21 7.38 6.68 15.73
N LEU A 22 7.03 7.41 14.67
CA LEU A 22 6.47 8.75 14.79
C LEU A 22 5.04 8.75 15.36
N PRO A 23 4.07 7.97 14.82
CA PRO A 23 2.73 7.94 15.38
C PRO A 23 2.67 7.33 16.78
N PHE A 24 3.46 6.29 17.07
CA PHE A 24 3.51 5.72 18.41
C PHE A 24 4.14 6.68 19.41
N GLY A 25 5.21 7.37 19.02
CA GLY A 25 5.83 8.42 19.84
C GLY A 25 4.87 9.56 20.16
N LEU A 26 4.09 10.02 19.17
CA LEU A 26 3.06 11.05 19.37
C LEU A 26 1.91 10.55 20.26
N ALA A 27 1.46 9.31 20.10
CA ALA A 27 0.42 8.73 20.94
C ALA A 27 0.87 8.63 22.41
N VAL A 28 2.08 8.12 22.65
CA VAL A 28 2.68 8.04 23.99
C VAL A 28 2.86 9.43 24.60
N ALA A 29 3.38 10.40 23.84
CA ALA A 29 3.52 11.77 24.31
C ALA A 29 2.18 12.40 24.69
N ALA A 30 1.14 12.18 23.88
CA ALA A 30 -0.22 12.66 24.16
C ALA A 30 -0.81 11.99 25.42
N LEU A 31 -0.59 10.69 25.61
CA LEU A 31 -0.99 9.97 26.83
C LEU A 31 -0.29 10.50 28.09
N VAL A 32 1.02 10.72 28.02
CA VAL A 32 1.80 11.30 29.13
C VAL A 32 1.32 12.71 29.43
N ALA A 33 1.10 13.55 28.42
CA ALA A 33 0.56 14.89 28.60
C ALA A 33 -0.85 14.85 29.20
N ALA A 34 -1.71 13.94 28.76
CA ALA A 34 -3.07 13.75 29.29
C ALA A 34 -3.07 13.34 30.77
N TYR A 35 -2.06 12.57 31.20
CA TYR A 35 -1.91 12.14 32.59
C TYR A 35 -1.64 13.33 33.53
N PHE A 36 -0.80 14.28 33.12
CA PHE A 36 -0.49 15.49 33.91
C PHE A 36 -1.51 16.63 33.75
N THR A 37 -2.41 16.52 32.78
CA THR A 37 -3.43 17.55 32.52
C THR A 37 -4.63 17.38 33.43
N ARG A 38 -5.15 18.49 33.97
CA ARG A 38 -6.38 18.48 34.79
C ARG A 38 -7.57 17.90 34.00
N PRO A 39 -8.53 17.24 34.67
CA PRO A 39 -9.76 16.78 34.02
C PRO A 39 -10.47 17.95 33.33
N GLY A 40 -10.72 17.82 32.02
CA GLY A 40 -11.29 18.89 31.20
C GLY A 40 -11.15 18.59 29.71
N SER A 41 -11.61 19.50 28.86
CA SER A 41 -11.63 19.36 27.39
C SER A 41 -10.25 19.08 26.78
N GLY A 42 -9.19 19.67 27.32
CA GLY A 42 -7.81 19.45 26.85
C GLY A 42 -7.32 18.01 27.07
N ARG A 43 -7.63 17.42 28.23
CA ARG A 43 -7.30 16.02 28.52
C ARG A 43 -8.08 15.06 27.61
N THR A 44 -9.36 15.32 27.40
CA THR A 44 -10.19 14.52 26.48
C THR A 44 -9.66 14.59 25.05
N GLY A 45 -9.26 15.77 24.58
CA GLY A 45 -8.67 15.95 23.25
C GLY A 45 -7.38 15.14 23.05
N LEU A 46 -6.48 15.15 24.04
CA LEU A 46 -5.23 14.37 24.01
C LEU A 46 -5.49 12.86 23.99
N LEU A 47 -6.47 12.37 24.75
CA LEU A 47 -6.85 10.96 24.74
C LEU A 47 -7.43 10.55 23.38
N ILE A 48 -8.33 11.37 22.80
CA ILE A 48 -8.88 11.12 21.47
C ILE A 48 -7.76 11.09 20.43
N PHE A 49 -6.83 12.05 20.47
CA PHE A 49 -5.70 12.09 19.56
C PHE A 49 -4.82 10.84 19.69
N SER A 50 -4.50 10.41 20.90
CA SER A 50 -3.70 9.19 21.12
C SER A 50 -4.39 7.96 20.53
N VAL A 51 -5.70 7.82 20.72
CA VAL A 51 -6.46 6.70 20.14
C VAL A 51 -6.49 6.80 18.62
N ALA A 52 -6.77 7.98 18.07
CA ALA A 52 -6.81 8.21 16.63
C ALA A 52 -5.47 7.89 15.95
N ALA A 53 -4.35 8.28 16.56
CA ALA A 53 -3.02 7.96 16.07
C ALA A 53 -2.80 6.44 15.97
N VAL A 54 -3.19 5.68 16.99
CA VAL A 54 -3.09 4.20 16.97
C VAL A 54 -4.02 3.60 15.93
N VAL A 55 -5.26 4.08 15.81
CA VAL A 55 -6.21 3.60 14.81
C VAL A 55 -5.70 3.84 13.39
N VAL A 56 -5.16 5.02 13.09
CA VAL A 56 -4.64 5.35 11.75
C VAL A 56 -3.40 4.53 11.43
N SER A 57 -2.49 4.35 12.38
CA SER A 57 -1.20 3.69 12.12
C SER A 57 -1.23 2.17 12.20
N VAL A 58 -2.15 1.59 12.96
CA VAL A 58 -2.24 0.13 13.15
C VAL A 58 -3.61 -0.40 12.75
N GLY A 59 -4.69 0.25 13.18
CA GLY A 59 -6.05 -0.21 12.94
C GLY A 59 -6.40 -0.27 11.45
N ILE A 60 -6.15 0.80 10.69
CA ILE A 60 -6.44 0.86 9.26
C ILE A 60 -5.61 -0.17 8.48
N PRO A 61 -4.26 -0.24 8.60
CA PRO A 61 -3.47 -1.25 7.89
C PRO A 61 -3.83 -2.69 8.27
N ALA A 62 -4.10 -2.97 9.55
CA ALA A 62 -4.49 -4.30 10.00
C ALA A 62 -5.85 -4.71 9.44
N PHE A 63 -6.80 -3.78 9.38
CA PHE A 63 -8.11 -4.02 8.78
C PHE A 63 -8.02 -4.26 7.27
N ASP A 64 -7.19 -3.49 6.55
CA ASP A 64 -6.94 -3.68 5.12
C ASP A 64 -6.35 -5.07 4.85
N LEU A 65 -5.33 -5.51 5.60
CA LEU A 65 -4.78 -6.87 5.46
C LEU A 65 -5.82 -7.93 5.82
N TYR A 66 -6.62 -7.72 6.87
CA TYR A 66 -7.69 -8.64 7.24
C TYR A 66 -8.71 -8.81 6.10
N GLN A 67 -9.12 -7.71 5.46
CA GLN A 67 -10.02 -7.74 4.31
C GLN A 67 -9.38 -8.47 3.12
N LEU A 68 -8.08 -8.26 2.87
CA LEU A 68 -7.34 -8.99 1.82
C LEU A 68 -7.30 -10.49 2.08
N LYS A 69 -7.09 -10.93 3.32
CA LYS A 69 -7.07 -12.36 3.69
C LYS A 69 -8.41 -13.05 3.51
N ARG A 70 -9.53 -12.30 3.54
CA ARG A 70 -10.87 -12.87 3.33
C ARG A 70 -11.16 -13.16 1.86
N HIS A 71 -10.50 -12.45 0.95
CA HIS A 71 -10.63 -12.69 -0.47
C HIS A 71 -9.67 -13.80 -0.90
N LYS A 72 -10.14 -14.71 -1.76
CA LYS A 72 -9.27 -15.73 -2.35
C LYS A 72 -8.44 -15.08 -3.46
N PRO A 73 -7.10 -15.10 -3.38
CA PRO A 73 -6.26 -14.59 -4.46
C PRO A 73 -6.50 -15.38 -5.75
N VAL A 74 -6.51 -14.67 -6.87
CA VAL A 74 -6.53 -15.22 -8.22
C VAL A 74 -5.10 -15.17 -8.76
N THR A 75 -4.71 -16.17 -9.54
CA THR A 75 -3.38 -16.23 -10.16
C THR A 75 -3.50 -16.00 -11.66
N VAL A 76 -2.65 -15.15 -12.22
CA VAL A 76 -2.45 -14.99 -13.67
C VAL A 76 -0.98 -15.15 -14.02
N GLU A 77 -0.72 -15.77 -15.16
CA GLU A 77 0.63 -16.05 -15.67
C GLU A 77 0.72 -15.64 -17.12
N GLY A 78 1.81 -15.00 -17.51
CA GLY A 78 2.01 -14.58 -18.89
C GLY A 78 3.10 -13.54 -19.05
N LEU A 79 3.20 -13.02 -20.27
CA LEU A 79 4.09 -11.92 -20.59
C LEU A 79 3.46 -10.60 -20.15
N ILE A 80 4.27 -9.72 -19.58
CA ILE A 80 3.93 -8.30 -19.43
C ILE A 80 3.81 -7.70 -20.83
N VAL A 81 2.70 -6.98 -21.05
CA VAL A 81 2.45 -6.20 -22.26
C VAL A 81 1.87 -4.84 -21.90
N GLY A 82 2.13 -3.84 -22.75
CA GLY A 82 1.57 -2.50 -22.58
C GLY A 82 2.05 -1.82 -21.30
N TYR A 83 3.30 -2.06 -20.91
CA TYR A 83 3.92 -1.40 -19.78
C TYR A 83 4.05 0.11 -20.01
N TRP A 84 3.61 0.91 -19.04
CA TRP A 84 3.84 2.35 -19.04
C TRP A 84 3.92 2.92 -17.62
N GLU A 85 4.62 4.05 -17.53
CA GLU A 85 4.75 4.84 -16.33
C GLU A 85 4.33 6.29 -16.62
N LYS A 86 3.77 6.96 -15.62
CA LYS A 86 3.43 8.37 -15.71
C LYS A 86 3.72 9.06 -14.39
N ASP A 87 4.58 10.07 -14.47
CA ASP A 87 4.85 10.98 -13.38
C ASP A 87 4.24 12.35 -13.70
N TRP A 88 3.56 12.97 -12.76
CA TRP A 88 3.03 14.32 -12.91
C TRP A 88 3.00 15.07 -11.60
N VAL A 89 3.04 16.40 -11.70
CA VAL A 89 2.90 17.30 -10.55
C VAL A 89 1.62 18.09 -10.72
N GLU A 90 0.75 18.01 -9.72
CA GLU A 90 -0.46 18.82 -9.64
C GLU A 90 -0.26 19.91 -8.60
N ARG A 91 -0.64 21.14 -8.93
CA ARG A 91 -0.63 22.25 -7.97
C ARG A 91 -2.03 22.40 -7.38
N ARG A 92 -2.17 22.10 -6.08
CA ARG A 92 -3.43 22.27 -5.33
C ARG A 92 -3.15 23.04 -4.05
N ASP A 93 -3.95 24.07 -3.78
CA ASP A 93 -3.84 24.92 -2.59
C ASP A 93 -2.43 25.52 -2.39
N GLY A 94 -1.78 25.92 -3.48
CA GLY A 94 -0.43 26.50 -3.47
C GLY A 94 0.71 25.49 -3.19
N LYS A 95 0.38 24.20 -3.00
CA LYS A 95 1.34 23.12 -2.80
C LYS A 95 1.48 22.29 -4.08
N ASN A 96 2.70 21.83 -4.34
CA ASN A 96 2.97 20.89 -5.42
C ASN A 96 2.83 19.46 -4.88
N ASN A 97 1.88 18.70 -5.42
CA ASN A 97 1.71 17.29 -5.13
C ASN A 97 2.30 16.50 -6.31
N SER A 98 3.33 15.71 -6.03
CA SER A 98 3.89 14.78 -7.02
C SER A 98 3.09 13.49 -7.00
N TYR A 99 2.83 12.93 -8.17
CA TYR A 99 2.19 11.63 -8.36
C TYR A 99 3.01 10.80 -9.33
N SER A 100 3.13 9.52 -9.01
CA SER A 100 3.78 8.54 -9.88
C SER A 100 2.88 7.32 -10.00
N TYR A 101 2.60 6.92 -11.23
CA TYR A 101 1.71 5.81 -11.56
C TYR A 101 2.37 4.85 -12.53
N GLU A 102 2.17 3.57 -12.32
CA GLU A 102 2.69 2.50 -13.17
C GLU A 102 1.57 1.51 -13.47
N ALA A 103 1.51 1.05 -14.71
CA ALA A 103 0.53 0.07 -15.14
C ALA A 103 1.04 -0.81 -16.27
N PHE A 104 0.47 -2.00 -16.34
CA PHE A 104 0.78 -3.00 -17.35
C PHE A 104 -0.33 -4.06 -17.40
N GLN A 105 -0.27 -4.94 -18.39
CA GLN A 105 -1.20 -6.05 -18.53
C GLN A 105 -0.45 -7.38 -18.56
N VAL A 106 -1.05 -8.42 -17.97
CA VAL A 106 -0.58 -9.81 -18.09
C VAL A 106 -1.75 -10.65 -18.55
N ASP A 107 -1.60 -11.31 -19.70
CA ASP A 107 -2.70 -11.98 -20.39
C ASP A 107 -3.87 -11.01 -20.63
N SER A 108 -5.03 -11.23 -20.00
CA SER A 108 -6.25 -10.42 -20.12
C SER A 108 -6.49 -9.49 -18.91
N VAL A 109 -5.55 -9.46 -17.95
CA VAL A 109 -5.71 -8.76 -16.67
C VAL A 109 -4.81 -7.54 -16.60
N SER A 110 -5.43 -6.36 -16.42
CA SER A 110 -4.72 -5.09 -16.25
C SER A 110 -4.38 -4.83 -14.78
N PHE A 111 -3.14 -4.40 -14.55
CA PHE A 111 -2.62 -3.99 -13.26
C PHE A 111 -2.21 -2.53 -13.32
N GLY A 112 -2.47 -1.80 -12.24
CA GLY A 112 -2.07 -0.41 -12.14
C GLY A 112 -2.08 0.06 -10.69
N TYR A 113 -1.09 0.86 -10.33
CA TYR A 113 -0.94 1.36 -8.97
C TYR A 113 -0.14 2.67 -8.93
N TYR A 114 -0.38 3.44 -7.88
CA TYR A 114 0.46 4.58 -7.55
C TYR A 114 1.75 4.10 -6.88
N ARG A 115 2.89 4.57 -7.34
CA ARG A 115 4.21 4.18 -6.82
C ARG A 115 4.57 4.90 -5.53
N ASN A 116 4.01 6.11 -5.33
CA ASN A 116 4.32 6.99 -4.21
C ASN A 116 3.23 7.01 -3.11
N VAL A 117 2.18 6.18 -3.24
CA VAL A 117 1.13 6.03 -2.22
C VAL A 117 1.27 4.65 -1.60
N GLY A 118 1.51 4.60 -0.29
CA GLY A 118 1.57 3.33 0.44
C GLY A 118 0.19 2.69 0.51
N MET A 119 0.05 1.50 -0.07
CA MET A 119 -1.16 0.67 -0.02
C MET A 119 -0.72 -0.75 0.35
N ALA A 120 -1.57 -1.54 1.02
CA ALA A 120 -1.22 -2.95 1.21
C ALA A 120 -1.23 -3.66 -0.15
N GLY A 121 -0.19 -4.43 -0.45
CA GLY A 121 0.04 -5.04 -1.76
C GLY A 121 1.32 -4.53 -2.42
N PHE A 122 1.68 -5.14 -3.54
CA PHE A 122 2.83 -4.71 -4.31
C PHE A 122 2.54 -3.36 -4.96
N HIS A 123 3.40 -2.40 -4.68
CA HIS A 123 3.57 -1.19 -5.44
C HIS A 123 5.06 -1.03 -5.68
N ASN A 124 5.44 -0.64 -6.90
CA ASN A 124 6.82 -0.47 -7.29
C ASN A 124 7.39 0.84 -6.72
N GLY A 125 7.54 0.89 -5.40
CA GLY A 125 7.98 2.07 -4.65
C GLY A 125 9.38 2.54 -5.05
N GLU A 126 9.69 3.80 -4.78
CA GLU A 126 10.98 4.41 -5.16
C GLU A 126 12.20 3.75 -4.50
N THR A 127 12.06 3.22 -3.27
CA THR A 127 13.17 2.63 -2.52
C THR A 127 13.52 1.20 -2.94
N ASP A 128 12.56 0.39 -3.39
CA ASP A 128 12.74 -1.01 -3.76
C ASP A 128 12.19 -1.26 -5.18
N ARG A 129 12.78 -0.56 -6.17
CA ARG A 129 12.27 -0.60 -7.55
C ARG A 129 12.65 -1.90 -8.24
N VAL A 130 11.63 -2.62 -8.69
CA VAL A 130 11.76 -3.79 -9.57
C VAL A 130 11.66 -3.28 -11.02
N PRO A 131 12.65 -3.54 -11.89
CA PRO A 131 12.55 -3.16 -13.29
C PRO A 131 11.48 -4.03 -13.97
N LEU A 132 10.29 -3.47 -14.20
CA LEU A 132 9.21 -4.08 -14.98
C LEU A 132 9.24 -3.52 -16.42
N HIS A 133 8.97 -4.36 -17.41
CA HIS A 133 8.99 -4.02 -18.83
C HIS A 133 8.29 -5.11 -19.66
N ASP A 134 7.90 -4.76 -20.88
CA ASP A 134 7.26 -5.68 -21.81
C ASP A 134 8.14 -6.90 -22.12
N GLY A 135 7.49 -8.05 -22.29
CA GLY A 135 8.15 -9.32 -22.62
C GLY A 135 8.74 -10.08 -21.43
N MET A 136 8.63 -9.58 -20.20
CA MET A 136 8.92 -10.37 -19.00
C MET A 136 7.80 -11.35 -18.70
N PHE A 137 8.17 -12.61 -18.48
CA PHE A 137 7.22 -13.63 -18.06
C PHE A 137 7.06 -13.60 -16.54
N VAL A 138 5.84 -13.35 -16.08
CA VAL A 138 5.52 -13.18 -14.67
C VAL A 138 4.37 -14.07 -14.24
N ARG A 139 4.35 -14.38 -12.95
CA ARG A 139 3.25 -15.02 -12.24
C ARG A 139 2.81 -14.08 -11.14
N ILE A 140 1.56 -13.65 -11.21
CA ILE A 140 0.98 -12.65 -10.32
C ILE A 140 -0.19 -13.28 -9.58
N GLN A 141 -0.16 -13.21 -8.24
CA GLN A 141 -1.35 -13.42 -7.44
C GLN A 141 -1.94 -12.07 -7.08
N TYR A 142 -3.24 -11.91 -7.30
CA TYR A 142 -3.94 -10.65 -7.09
C TYR A 142 -5.32 -10.84 -6.49
N VAL A 143 -5.85 -9.78 -5.88
CA VAL A 143 -7.22 -9.70 -5.38
C VAL A 143 -7.93 -8.60 -6.17
N PRO A 144 -9.03 -8.91 -6.87
CA PRO A 144 -9.84 -7.89 -7.53
C PRO A 144 -10.62 -7.11 -6.47
N GLU A 145 -10.36 -5.81 -6.38
CA GLU A 145 -11.06 -4.90 -5.48
C GLU A 145 -11.84 -3.87 -6.27
N ARG A 146 -13.09 -3.65 -5.87
CA ARG A 146 -13.91 -2.60 -6.45
C ARG A 146 -13.54 -1.27 -5.79
N GLN A 147 -13.05 -0.32 -6.58
CA GLN A 147 -12.73 1.00 -6.07
C GLN A 147 -14.03 1.73 -5.70
N LEU A 148 -14.05 2.34 -4.51
CA LEU A 148 -15.24 3.00 -3.96
C LEU A 148 -15.72 4.19 -4.79
N ASP A 149 -14.82 4.84 -5.54
CA ASP A 149 -15.11 6.13 -6.18
C ASP A 149 -15.59 6.04 -7.65
N ASP A 150 -15.15 5.04 -8.43
CA ASP A 150 -15.40 5.01 -9.88
C ASP A 150 -15.81 3.62 -10.40
N ASP A 151 -16.21 2.71 -9.50
CA ASP A 151 -16.66 1.35 -9.83
C ASP A 151 -15.66 0.47 -10.59
N ARG A 152 -14.45 0.99 -10.87
CA ARG A 152 -13.36 0.29 -11.51
C ARG A 152 -12.84 -0.82 -10.62
N ILE A 153 -12.55 -1.95 -11.23
CA ILE A 153 -11.90 -3.07 -10.55
C ILE A 153 -10.39 -2.84 -10.62
N LEU A 154 -9.79 -2.60 -9.46
CA LEU A 154 -8.35 -2.55 -9.28
C LEU A 154 -7.86 -3.95 -8.89
N ASN A 155 -6.94 -4.49 -9.68
CA ASN A 155 -6.33 -5.78 -9.39
C ASN A 155 -5.12 -5.56 -8.48
N ARG A 156 -5.33 -5.70 -7.17
CA ARG A 156 -4.29 -5.48 -6.17
C ARG A 156 -3.36 -6.69 -6.10
N ILE A 157 -2.09 -6.48 -6.40
CA ILE A 157 -1.08 -7.54 -6.44
C ILE A 157 -0.68 -7.93 -5.01
N VAL A 158 -0.82 -9.20 -4.65
CA VAL A 158 -0.42 -9.74 -3.34
C VAL A 158 0.86 -10.57 -3.41
N LYS A 159 1.18 -11.12 -4.58
CA LYS A 159 2.43 -11.83 -4.85
C LYS A 159 2.88 -11.58 -6.28
N LEU A 160 4.17 -11.31 -6.46
CA LEU A 160 4.79 -11.14 -7.77
C LEU A 160 6.01 -12.06 -7.88
N GLU A 161 6.01 -12.90 -8.90
CA GLU A 161 7.11 -13.80 -9.21
C GLU A 161 7.52 -13.62 -10.67
N ILE A 162 8.82 -13.53 -10.92
CA ILE A 162 9.37 -13.34 -12.26
C ILE A 162 10.07 -14.62 -12.69
N SER A 163 9.82 -15.09 -13.91
CA SER A 163 10.56 -16.22 -14.46
C SER A 163 11.99 -15.80 -14.76
N GLN A 164 12.97 -16.51 -14.22
CA GLN A 164 14.34 -16.41 -14.70
C GLN A 164 14.43 -17.14 -16.04
N LYS A 165 15.02 -16.48 -17.04
CA LYS A 165 15.39 -17.08 -18.32
C LYS A 165 16.80 -17.64 -18.23
#